data_AF-A0A2R6CQR3-F1
#
_entry.id   AF-A0A2R6CQR3-F1
#
_cell.length_a   1.000
_cell.length_b   1.000
_cell.length_c   1.000
_cell.angle_alpha   90.00
_cell.angle_beta   90.00
_cell.angle_gamma   90.00
#
_symmetry.space_group_name_H-M   'P 1'
#
loop_
_entity.id
_entity.type
_entity.pdbx_description
1 polymer ?
#
loop_
_entity_poly.entity_id
_entity_poly.type
_entity_poly.pdbx_seq_one_letter_code
_entity_poly.pdbx_strand_id
1 'polypeptide(L)'
;MYCRSRRTAGFLSASGAGQSSKSGLHRSGPLHVPVDDLLDAGITVSLGQDDIADAYYPFGRNSMLEVGFLAAHLLWKTTGSDLRDIYRMITTSAARSLGIEGYGIEEGTPADLLVFDVESVAEALHYQPVPTLVIAGGDVVAETSVETTLSL
;
A
#
# COMPACT_ATOMS: atom_id res chain seq x y z
N MET A 1 36.76 5.75 -10.85
CA MET A 1 37.03 4.32 -10.62
C MET A 1 37.23 4.12 -9.12
N TYR A 2 36.59 3.08 -8.58
CA TYR A 2 36.20 2.81 -7.19
C TYR A 2 37.34 2.78 -6.14
N CYS A 3 37.12 3.32 -4.93
CA CYS A 3 37.22 2.58 -3.65
C CYS A 3 36.79 3.39 -2.39
N ARG A 4 35.67 2.96 -1.82
CA ARG A 4 35.20 2.94 -0.41
C ARG A 4 35.84 3.85 0.66
N SER A 5 34.97 4.56 1.37
CA SER A 5 35.08 4.68 2.84
C SER A 5 33.77 4.21 3.50
N ARG A 6 33.89 3.20 4.37
CA ARG A 6 32.87 2.79 5.36
C ARG A 6 33.25 3.43 6.69
N ARG A 7 32.26 4.04 7.36
CA ARG A 7 32.09 4.33 8.80
C ARG A 7 30.76 5.10 8.86
N THR A 8 29.68 4.76 9.58
CA THR A 8 29.35 3.85 10.69
C THR A 8 27.81 3.95 10.81
N ALA A 9 27.02 2.94 10.44
CA ALA A 9 26.31 2.01 11.34
C ALA A 9 25.36 2.64 12.38
N GLY A 10 24.05 2.39 12.19
CA GLY A 10 22.93 2.56 13.14
C GLY A 10 21.85 3.50 12.58
N PHE A 11 20.77 3.09 11.91
CA PHE A 11 20.01 1.84 11.88
C PHE A 11 19.96 1.29 10.44
N LEU A 12 20.48 0.07 10.25
CA LEU A 12 20.30 -0.70 9.03
C LEU A 12 19.57 -1.97 9.45
N SER A 13 18.29 -2.08 9.11
CA SER A 13 17.57 -3.33 9.24
C SER A 13 17.48 -4.00 7.87
N ALA A 14 18.42 -4.90 7.61
CA ALA A 14 18.18 -6.01 6.71
C ALA A 14 17.20 -6.98 7.40
N SER A 15 15.95 -6.55 7.59
CA SER A 15 14.76 -7.26 8.11
C SER A 15 13.65 -6.22 8.33
N GLY A 16 12.77 -5.95 7.36
CA GLY A 16 11.67 -4.99 7.57
C GLY A 16 12.13 -3.53 7.70
N ALA A 17 12.05 -2.79 6.60
CA ALA A 17 12.19 -1.34 6.61
C ALA A 17 11.13 -0.76 5.68
N GLY A 18 9.88 -0.70 6.16
CA GLY A 18 8.87 0.15 5.56
C GLY A 18 9.32 1.61 5.74
N GLN A 19 9.50 2.34 4.65
CA GLN A 19 9.76 3.77 4.68
C GLN A 19 8.44 4.53 4.60
N SER A 20 8.05 5.21 5.68
CA SER A 20 7.00 6.23 5.68
C SER A 20 7.66 7.61 5.69
N SER A 21 7.31 8.46 4.73
CA SER A 21 7.96 9.77 4.53
C SER A 21 7.32 10.87 5.40
N LYS A 22 8.10 11.52 6.27
CA LYS A 22 7.82 12.89 6.77
C LYS A 22 8.74 13.89 6.07
N SER A 23 8.16 14.95 5.53
CA SER A 23 8.80 15.93 4.66
C SER A 23 9.67 16.93 5.44
N GLY A 24 10.94 17.04 5.03
CA GLY A 24 11.89 18.07 5.48
C GLY A 24 12.58 18.70 4.28
N LEU A 25 12.28 19.97 4.03
CA LEU A 25 12.65 20.76 2.86
C LEU A 25 14.13 21.20 2.90
N HIS A 26 14.96 20.77 1.92
CA HIS A 26 15.92 21.60 1.16
C HIS A 26 16.84 20.74 0.24
N ARG A 27 16.71 20.96 -1.09
CA ARG A 27 17.54 20.50 -2.24
C ARG A 27 17.13 19.23 -3.02
N SER A 28 16.48 19.47 -4.17
CA SER A 28 16.78 18.84 -5.47
C SER A 28 16.48 17.34 -5.64
N GLY A 29 15.26 16.90 -5.31
CA GLY A 29 14.71 15.61 -5.69
C GLY A 29 13.18 15.67 -5.73
N PRO A 30 12.50 14.66 -6.30
CA PRO A 30 11.05 14.56 -6.18
C PRO A 30 10.60 14.65 -4.72
N LEU A 31 9.42 15.22 -4.47
CA LEU A 31 8.83 15.38 -3.12
C LEU A 31 8.46 14.03 -2.46
N HIS A 32 8.68 12.93 -3.17
CA HIS A 32 8.43 11.57 -2.72
C HIS A 32 9.74 10.76 -2.73
N VAL A 33 9.76 9.70 -1.93
CA VAL A 33 10.84 8.71 -1.92
C VAL A 33 11.06 8.15 -3.35
N PRO A 34 12.31 7.86 -3.78
CA PRO A 34 12.58 7.28 -5.10
C PRO A 34 12.16 5.80 -5.13
N VAL A 35 10.85 5.56 -5.28
CA VAL A 35 10.25 4.22 -5.16
C VAL A 35 10.85 3.25 -6.18
N ASP A 36 10.99 3.65 -7.44
CA ASP A 36 11.49 2.76 -8.50
C ASP A 36 12.94 2.34 -8.24
N ASP A 37 13.82 3.26 -7.83
CA ASP A 37 15.21 2.94 -7.48
C ASP A 37 15.30 1.94 -6.31
N LEU A 38 14.40 2.05 -5.33
CA LEU A 38 14.33 1.13 -4.20
C LEU A 38 13.84 -0.25 -4.64
N LEU A 39 12.81 -0.30 -5.48
CA LEU A 39 12.28 -1.56 -6.03
C LEU A 39 13.33 -2.26 -6.90
N ASP A 40 14.04 -1.51 -7.76
CA ASP A 40 15.14 -2.01 -8.60
C ASP A 40 16.32 -2.52 -7.77
N ALA A 41 16.56 -1.92 -6.59
CA ALA A 41 17.54 -2.39 -5.62
C ALA A 41 17.08 -3.63 -4.81
N GLY A 42 15.87 -4.14 -5.05
CA GLY A 42 15.28 -5.26 -4.32
C GLY A 42 14.82 -4.91 -2.90
N ILE A 43 14.67 -3.63 -2.60
CA ILE A 43 14.20 -3.14 -1.30
C ILE A 43 12.67 -3.21 -1.27
N THR A 44 12.11 -3.74 -0.19
CA THR A 44 10.66 -3.76 0.00
C THR A 44 10.17 -2.34 0.29
N VAL A 45 9.24 -1.87 -0.54
CA VAL A 45 8.53 -0.60 -0.34
C VAL A 45 7.09 -0.93 0.03
N SER A 46 6.57 -0.24 1.04
CA SER A 46 5.19 -0.35 1.47
C SER A 46 4.57 1.03 1.61
N LEU A 47 3.28 1.13 1.35
CA LEU A 47 2.52 2.37 1.46
C LEU A 47 1.53 2.25 2.62
N GLY A 48 1.23 3.38 3.26
CA GLY A 48 0.32 3.46 4.39
C GLY A 48 -0.32 4.84 4.47
N GLN A 49 -1.47 4.91 5.12
CA GLN A 49 -2.07 6.17 5.54
C GLN A 49 -1.51 6.52 6.92
N ASP A 50 -0.86 7.68 7.05
CA ASP A 50 -0.26 8.13 8.32
C ASP A 50 -1.34 8.76 9.21
N ASP A 51 -1.78 9.97 8.85
CA ASP A 51 -2.76 10.75 9.59
C ASP A 51 -4.16 10.67 8.95
N ILE A 52 -5.22 10.80 9.76
CA ILE A 52 -6.63 10.73 9.32
C ILE A 52 -7.44 11.83 10.00
N ALA A 53 -7.95 12.78 9.21
CA ALA A 53 -8.85 13.84 9.66
C ALA A 53 -8.40 14.52 10.98
N ASP A 54 -7.11 14.87 11.06
CA ASP A 54 -6.50 15.46 12.24
C ASP A 54 -5.88 16.85 11.95
N ALA A 55 -5.13 17.38 12.91
CA ALA A 55 -4.52 18.71 12.80
C ALA A 55 -3.42 18.79 11.71
N TYR A 56 -2.88 17.66 11.27
CA TYR A 56 -1.80 17.56 10.29
C TYR A 56 -2.31 17.17 8.90
N TYR A 57 -3.38 16.36 8.82
CA TYR A 57 -3.97 15.92 7.56
C TYR A 57 -5.51 15.86 7.63
N PRO A 58 -6.23 16.74 6.89
CA PRO A 58 -7.69 16.84 7.01
C PRO A 58 -8.46 15.74 6.24
N PHE A 59 -7.77 14.90 5.45
CA PHE A 59 -8.40 13.87 4.62
C PHE A 59 -8.17 12.46 5.18
N GLY A 60 -8.77 11.47 4.51
CA GLY A 60 -8.55 10.06 4.79
C GLY A 60 -9.84 9.26 5.00
N ARG A 61 -9.96 8.12 4.32
CA ARG A 61 -11.12 7.21 4.42
C ARG A 61 -10.80 5.85 5.03
N ASN A 62 -9.62 5.69 5.62
CA ASN A 62 -9.14 4.41 6.16
C ASN A 62 -9.11 3.32 5.06
N SER A 63 -8.85 3.71 3.82
CA SER A 63 -8.89 2.83 2.66
C SER A 63 -7.53 2.75 1.99
N MET A 64 -6.95 1.55 1.98
CA MET A 64 -5.70 1.32 1.27
C MET A 64 -5.84 1.47 -0.25
N LEU A 65 -7.06 1.30 -0.80
CA LEU A 65 -7.34 1.58 -2.21
C LEU A 65 -7.22 3.08 -2.52
N GLU A 66 -7.60 3.96 -1.58
CA GLU A 66 -7.39 5.41 -1.71
C GLU A 66 -5.90 5.75 -1.72
N VAL A 67 -5.12 5.17 -0.79
CA VAL A 67 -3.66 5.33 -0.73
C VAL A 67 -3.02 4.87 -2.04
N GLY A 68 -3.39 3.69 -2.54
CA GLY A 68 -2.88 3.16 -3.81
C GLY A 68 -3.22 4.05 -5.00
N PHE A 69 -4.45 4.55 -5.08
CA PHE A 69 -4.88 5.47 -6.14
C PHE A 69 -4.08 6.78 -6.14
N LEU A 70 -3.88 7.39 -4.96
CA LEU A 70 -3.05 8.60 -4.84
C LEU A 70 -1.59 8.32 -5.20
N ALA A 71 -1.06 7.16 -4.79
CA ALA A 71 0.30 6.75 -5.13
C ALA A 71 0.49 6.53 -6.64
N ALA A 72 -0.50 5.97 -7.34
CA ALA A 72 -0.46 5.80 -8.79
C ALA A 72 -0.29 7.15 -9.52
N HIS A 73 -0.96 8.20 -9.03
CA HIS A 73 -0.81 9.55 -9.57
C HIS A 73 0.54 10.17 -9.21
N LEU A 74 0.97 10.05 -7.94
CA LEU A 74 2.22 10.61 -7.46
C LEU A 74 3.45 10.02 -8.16
N LEU A 75 3.41 8.71 -8.41
CA LEU A 75 4.51 7.93 -8.98
C LEU A 75 4.39 7.73 -10.50
N TRP A 76 3.39 8.33 -11.15
CA TRP A 76 3.14 8.19 -12.60
C TRP A 76 2.97 6.73 -13.06
N LYS A 77 2.41 5.90 -12.17
CA LYS A 77 2.27 4.45 -12.32
C LYS A 77 0.86 4.11 -12.84
N THR A 78 0.73 3.98 -14.16
CA THR A 78 -0.59 3.86 -14.84
C THR A 78 -0.75 2.60 -15.68
N THR A 79 0.30 1.81 -15.88
CA THR A 79 0.19 0.54 -16.62
C THR A 79 -0.39 -0.57 -15.73
N GLY A 80 -0.91 -1.64 -16.34
CA GLY A 80 -1.43 -2.78 -15.56
C GLY A 80 -0.39 -3.45 -14.66
N SER A 81 0.89 -3.46 -15.04
CA SER A 81 1.99 -3.90 -14.16
C SER A 81 2.21 -2.93 -13.01
N ASP A 82 2.24 -1.63 -13.31
CA ASP A 82 2.44 -0.60 -12.28
C ASP A 82 1.36 -0.65 -11.20
N LEU A 83 0.10 -0.80 -11.60
CA LEU A 83 -1.03 -0.89 -10.67
C LEU A 83 -0.95 -2.15 -9.80
N ARG A 84 -0.42 -3.26 -10.33
CA ARG A 84 -0.14 -4.46 -9.53
C ARG A 84 0.97 -4.23 -8.53
N ASP A 85 2.03 -3.50 -8.90
CA ASP A 85 3.10 -3.14 -7.96
C ASP A 85 2.58 -2.23 -6.84
N ILE A 86 1.78 -1.22 -7.19
CA ILE A 86 1.09 -0.36 -6.22
C ILE A 86 0.23 -1.19 -5.27
N TYR A 87 -0.55 -2.13 -5.82
CA TYR A 87 -1.40 -3.00 -5.02
C TYR A 87 -0.59 -3.90 -4.07
N ARG A 88 0.57 -4.41 -4.51
CA ARG A 88 1.50 -5.14 -3.63
C ARG A 88 2.04 -4.26 -2.51
N MET A 89 2.38 -3.00 -2.80
CA MET A 89 2.88 -2.05 -1.80
C MET A 89 1.88 -1.76 -0.67
N ILE A 90 0.57 -1.87 -0.93
CA ILE A 90 -0.48 -1.71 0.08
C ILE A 90 -0.98 -3.03 0.69
N THR A 91 -0.45 -4.19 0.25
CA THR A 91 -0.84 -5.53 0.73
C THR A 91 0.38 -6.34 1.17
N THR A 92 0.89 -7.22 0.31
CA THR A 92 1.95 -8.19 0.61
C THR A 92 3.28 -7.55 0.99
N SER A 93 3.67 -6.44 0.35
CA SER A 93 4.88 -5.71 0.76
C SER A 93 4.70 -5.04 2.11
N ALA A 94 3.50 -4.55 2.45
CA ALA A 94 3.21 -3.99 3.77
C ALA A 94 3.29 -5.08 4.85
N ALA A 95 2.70 -6.25 4.61
CA ALA A 95 2.83 -7.40 5.51
C ALA A 95 4.29 -7.79 5.74
N ARG A 96 5.10 -7.83 4.67
CA ARG A 96 6.54 -8.08 4.75
C ARG A 96 7.29 -7.00 5.54
N SER A 97 6.95 -5.72 5.34
CA SER A 97 7.53 -4.61 6.11
C SER A 97 7.23 -4.71 7.60
N LEU A 98 6.05 -5.24 7.95
CA LEU A 98 5.62 -5.46 9.34
C LEU A 98 6.12 -6.79 9.94
N GLY A 99 6.77 -7.65 9.14
CA GLY A 99 7.24 -8.96 9.59
C GLY A 99 6.12 -9.97 9.85
N ILE A 100 4.96 -9.79 9.20
CA ILE A 100 3.85 -10.73 9.30
C ILE A 100 4.17 -11.97 8.45
N GLU A 101 4.24 -13.12 9.09
CA GLU A 101 4.42 -14.42 8.43
C GLU A 101 3.06 -15.02 8.04
N GLY A 102 3.04 -15.82 6.97
CA GLY A 102 1.81 -16.47 6.51
C GLY A 102 0.73 -15.50 5.98
N TYR A 103 1.13 -14.34 5.44
CA TYR A 103 0.19 -13.40 4.81
C TYR A 103 0.02 -13.69 3.32
N GLY A 104 -1.22 -13.94 2.89
CA GLY A 104 -1.56 -14.17 1.49
C GLY A 104 -2.77 -15.09 1.35
N ILE A 105 -3.17 -15.34 0.11
CA ILE A 105 -4.25 -16.27 -0.24
C ILE A 105 -3.60 -17.61 -0.61
N GLU A 106 -3.24 -18.39 0.41
CA GLU A 106 -2.60 -19.70 0.27
C GLU A 106 -3.15 -20.66 1.32
N GLU A 107 -3.11 -21.97 1.07
CA GLU A 107 -3.56 -22.93 2.08
C GLU A 107 -2.68 -22.87 3.33
N GLY A 108 -3.30 -22.80 4.51
CA GLY A 108 -2.62 -22.72 5.80
C GLY A 108 -2.34 -21.29 6.29
N THR A 109 -2.67 -20.26 5.51
CA THR A 109 -2.67 -18.86 6.00
C THR A 109 -3.95 -18.54 6.78
N PRO A 110 -3.92 -17.57 7.71
CA PRO A 110 -5.14 -17.06 8.33
C PRO A 110 -6.15 -16.59 7.29
N ALA A 111 -7.43 -16.91 7.50
CA ALA A 111 -8.52 -16.51 6.63
C ALA A 111 -8.95 -15.05 6.89
N ASP A 112 -8.05 -14.12 6.62
CA ASP A 112 -8.25 -12.67 6.71
C ASP A 112 -8.42 -12.10 5.30
N LEU A 113 -9.67 -11.83 4.90
CA LEU A 113 -10.04 -11.53 3.51
C LEU A 113 -10.94 -10.30 3.42
N LEU A 114 -10.70 -9.50 2.38
CA LEU A 114 -11.62 -8.49 1.90
C LEU A 114 -12.16 -8.94 0.54
N VAL A 115 -13.49 -9.00 0.41
CA VAL A 115 -14.17 -9.34 -0.84
C VAL A 115 -14.72 -8.06 -1.45
N PHE A 116 -14.49 -7.86 -2.75
CA PHE A 116 -14.96 -6.70 -3.49
C PHE A 116 -15.73 -7.15 -4.74
N ASP A 117 -16.70 -6.35 -5.17
CA ASP A 117 -17.48 -6.58 -6.39
C ASP A 117 -16.81 -5.93 -7.61
N VAL A 118 -15.59 -6.39 -7.92
CA VAL A 118 -14.78 -5.94 -9.07
C VAL A 118 -13.95 -7.09 -9.62
N GLU A 119 -13.59 -7.03 -10.90
CA GLU A 119 -12.93 -8.14 -11.59
C GLU A 119 -11.39 -8.00 -11.59
N SER A 120 -10.86 -6.84 -11.20
CA SER A 120 -9.42 -6.59 -11.27
C SER A 120 -8.89 -5.60 -10.24
N VAL A 121 -7.57 -5.63 -10.01
CA VAL A 121 -6.84 -4.62 -9.23
C VAL A 121 -7.02 -3.22 -9.80
N ALA A 122 -7.06 -3.09 -11.12
CA ALA A 122 -7.25 -1.79 -11.77
C ALA A 122 -8.63 -1.21 -11.45
N GLU A 123 -9.68 -2.03 -11.51
CA GLU A 123 -11.03 -1.65 -11.11
C GLU A 123 -11.13 -1.36 -9.62
N ALA A 124 -10.49 -2.16 -8.77
CA ALA A 124 -10.45 -1.91 -7.32
C ALA A 124 -9.83 -0.53 -7.00
N LEU A 125 -8.70 -0.20 -7.62
CA LEU A 125 -8.04 1.11 -7.44
C LEU A 125 -8.84 2.26 -8.07
N HIS A 126 -9.52 2.01 -9.19
CA HIS A 126 -10.30 3.02 -9.91
C HIS A 126 -11.63 3.34 -9.21
N TYR A 127 -12.45 2.32 -8.94
CA TYR A 127 -13.78 2.48 -8.36
C TYR A 127 -13.75 2.64 -6.84
N GLN A 128 -12.70 2.17 -6.16
CA GLN A 128 -12.57 2.20 -4.70
C GLN A 128 -13.85 1.69 -3.99
N PRO A 129 -14.38 0.52 -4.38
CA PRO A 129 -15.63 0.02 -3.82
C PRO A 129 -15.47 -0.28 -2.32
N VAL A 130 -16.57 -0.22 -1.60
CA VAL A 130 -16.63 -0.73 -0.23
C VAL A 130 -16.58 -2.27 -0.30
N PRO A 131 -15.84 -2.96 0.59
CA PRO A 131 -15.84 -4.42 0.63
C PRO A 131 -17.26 -4.97 0.87
N THR A 132 -17.66 -5.97 0.09
CA THR A 132 -18.94 -6.68 0.26
C THR A 132 -18.90 -7.60 1.48
N LEU A 133 -17.75 -8.23 1.73
CA LEU A 133 -17.50 -9.05 2.92
C LEU A 133 -16.14 -8.72 3.52
N VAL A 134 -16.08 -8.72 4.84
CA VAL A 134 -14.84 -8.71 5.62
C VAL A 134 -14.81 -9.98 6.45
N ILE A 135 -13.80 -10.80 6.23
CA ILE A 135 -13.56 -12.05 6.96
C ILE A 135 -12.29 -11.85 7.77
N ALA A 136 -12.34 -12.17 9.07
CA ALA A 136 -11.19 -12.13 9.95
C ALA A 136 -11.15 -13.40 10.81
N GLY A 137 -10.01 -14.09 10.81
CA GLY A 137 -9.84 -15.36 11.52
C GLY A 137 -10.77 -16.48 11.01
N GLY A 138 -11.30 -16.36 9.79
CA GLY A 138 -12.28 -17.30 9.23
C GLY A 138 -13.75 -16.99 9.52
N ASP A 139 -14.03 -15.97 10.33
CA ASP A 139 -15.40 -15.52 10.62
C ASP A 139 -15.75 -14.26 9.81
N VAL A 140 -16.99 -14.18 9.32
CA VAL A 140 -17.51 -12.95 8.70
C VAL A 140 -17.75 -11.92 9.79
N VAL A 141 -16.98 -10.82 9.75
CA VAL A 141 -17.06 -9.73 10.74
C VAL A 141 -17.82 -8.50 10.25
N ALA A 142 -17.96 -8.34 8.92
CA ALA A 142 -18.81 -7.32 8.33
C ALA A 142 -19.33 -7.74 6.95
N GLU A 143 -20.55 -7.31 6.64
CA GLU A 143 -21.18 -7.47 5.34
C GLU A 143 -21.73 -6.11 4.88
N THR A 144 -21.57 -5.79 3.60
CA THR A 144 -22.07 -4.56 3.01
C THR A 144 -22.94 -4.86 1.80
N SER A 145 -24.10 -4.22 1.72
CA SER A 145 -24.95 -4.19 0.53
C SER A 145 -25.14 -2.74 0.05
N VAL A 146 -25.18 -2.55 -1.27
CA VAL A 146 -25.39 -1.25 -1.91
C VAL A 146 -26.59 -1.34 -2.83
N GLU A 147 -27.59 -0.50 -2.60
CA GLU A 147 -28.78 -0.40 -3.45
C GLU A 147 -28.75 0.94 -4.21
N THR A 148 -28.91 0.87 -5.54
CA THR A 148 -28.97 2.07 -6.39
C THR A 148 -30.30 2.10 -7.14
N THR A 149 -31.13 3.10 -6.86
CA THR A 149 -32.37 3.34 -7.62
C THR A 149 -32.10 4.32 -8.75
N LEU A 150 -32.27 3.85 -9.99
CA LEU A 150 -32.19 4.70 -11.18
C LEU A 150 -33.60 5.12 -11.59
N SER A 151 -33.88 6.42 -11.49
CA SER A 151 -35.09 7.02 -12.05
C SER A 151 -34.74 7.64 -13.40
N LEU A 152 -35.12 6.96 -14.49
CA LEU A 152 -34.98 7.45 -15.86
C LEU A 152 -36.19 8.29 -16.28
#